data_AF-E3EKF6-F1
#
_entry.id   AF-E3EKF6-F1
#
_cell.length_a   1.000
_cell.length_b   1.000
_cell.length_c   1.000
_cell.angle_alpha   90.00
_cell.angle_beta   90.00
_cell.angle_gamma   90.00
#
_symmetry.space_group_name_H-M   'P 1'
#
loop_
_entity.id
_entity.type
_entity.pdbx_description
1 polymer ?
#
loop_
_entity_poly.entity_id
_entity_poly.type
_entity_poly.pdbx_seq_one_letter_code
_entity_poly.pdbx_strand_id
1 'polypeptide(L)'
;MNDFIKSAKQMMETDLELIEILKEYKNELGITPISQTLLSKKLRISQSNVSYRLRRLIKYGAIEKIRPGQYRIISEDVKHTPYGLVFQLIAFLENHVDSYRDLTAQSEALGVKLSDIQQAWGFINNSFKS
;
A
#
# COMPACT_ATOMS: atom_id res chain seq x y z
N MET A 1 -4.92 -2.34 19.90
CA MET A 1 -5.73 -2.70 18.72
C MET A 1 -6.04 -1.47 17.88
N ASN A 2 -6.58 -0.41 18.50
CA ASN A 2 -6.79 0.88 17.84
C ASN A 2 -5.50 1.48 17.24
N ASP A 3 -4.38 1.39 17.98
CA ASP A 3 -3.08 1.89 17.49
C ASP A 3 -2.57 1.16 16.25
N PHE A 4 -2.79 -0.15 16.17
CA PHE A 4 -2.36 -0.95 15.03
C PHE A 4 -3.12 -0.58 13.76
N ILE A 5 -4.46 -0.48 13.85
CA ILE A 5 -5.30 -0.09 12.71
C ILE A 5 -4.93 1.33 12.26
N LYS A 6 -4.70 2.24 13.21
CA LYS A 6 -4.23 3.60 12.93
C LYS A 6 -2.88 3.62 12.22
N SER A 7 -1.90 2.83 12.69
CA SER A 7 -0.61 2.70 12.02
C SER A 7 -0.74 2.09 10.61
N ALA A 8 -1.59 1.07 10.45
CA ALA A 8 -1.92 0.46 9.17
C ALA A 8 -2.49 1.47 8.18
N LYS A 9 -3.45 2.28 8.62
CA LYS A 9 -4.00 3.36 7.81
C LYS A 9 -2.97 4.39 7.41
N GLN A 10 -2.20 4.92 8.36
CA GLN A 10 -1.17 5.93 8.07
C GLN A 10 -0.14 5.38 7.07
N MET A 11 0.22 4.11 7.20
CA MET A 11 1.06 3.43 6.24
C MET A 11 0.43 3.42 4.83
N MET A 12 -0.85 3.07 4.70
CA MET A 12 -1.53 3.07 3.40
C MET A 12 -1.63 4.47 2.80
N GLU A 13 -1.95 5.48 3.60
CA GLU A 13 -2.04 6.88 3.16
C GLU A 13 -0.72 7.37 2.57
N THR A 14 0.41 7.09 3.22
CA THR A 14 1.72 7.48 2.68
C THR A 14 2.08 6.72 1.39
N ASP A 15 1.62 5.48 1.22
CA ASP A 15 1.85 4.74 -0.04
C ASP A 15 1.00 5.33 -1.18
N LEU A 16 -0.23 5.77 -0.89
CA LEU A 16 -1.07 6.50 -1.83
C LEU A 16 -0.42 7.83 -2.22
N GLU A 17 0.07 8.59 -1.25
CA GLU A 17 0.79 9.84 -1.49
C GLU A 17 2.05 9.60 -2.35
N LEU A 18 2.78 8.50 -2.10
CA LEU A 18 3.90 8.11 -2.94
C LEU A 18 3.46 7.81 -4.38
N ILE A 19 2.35 7.11 -4.59
CA ILE A 19 1.80 6.86 -5.95
C ILE A 19 1.44 8.18 -6.64
N GLU A 20 0.79 9.13 -5.94
CA GLU A 20 0.45 10.44 -6.50
C GLU A 20 1.71 11.22 -6.90
N ILE A 21 2.75 11.20 -6.07
CA ILE A 21 4.05 11.79 -6.45
C ILE A 21 4.63 11.08 -7.68
N LEU A 22 4.48 9.76 -7.81
CA LEU A 22 4.96 9.07 -9.01
C LEU A 22 4.16 9.47 -10.26
N LYS A 23 2.87 9.77 -10.14
CA LYS A 23 2.03 10.27 -11.23
C LYS A 23 2.46 11.67 -11.67
N GLU A 24 2.75 12.57 -10.73
CA GLU A 24 3.22 13.94 -11.01
C GLU A 24 4.48 13.98 -11.87
N TYR A 25 5.36 12.98 -11.74
CA TYR A 25 6.65 12.92 -12.43
C TYR A 25 6.63 11.97 -13.65
N LYS A 26 5.45 11.45 -14.03
CA LYS A 26 5.31 10.55 -15.17
C LYS A 26 5.63 11.29 -16.47
N ASN A 27 6.53 10.75 -17.28
CA ASN A 27 6.83 11.28 -18.61
C ASN A 27 5.91 10.66 -19.69
N GLU A 28 6.08 11.09 -20.94
CA GLU A 28 5.28 10.62 -22.09
C GLU A 28 5.40 9.11 -22.36
N LEU A 29 6.48 8.47 -21.90
CA LEU A 29 6.69 7.02 -22.01
C LEU A 29 6.08 6.22 -20.84
N GLY A 30 5.35 6.88 -19.95
CA GLY A 30 4.80 6.29 -18.73
C GLY A 30 5.85 5.93 -17.68
N ILE A 31 7.06 6.50 -17.78
CA ILE A 31 8.16 6.29 -16.84
C ILE A 31 8.27 7.51 -15.92
N THR A 32 8.44 7.25 -14.63
CA THR A 32 8.64 8.25 -13.59
C THR A 32 10.11 8.29 -13.17
N PRO A 33 10.94 9.22 -13.71
CA PRO A 33 12.31 9.41 -13.26
C PRO A 33 12.36 10.23 -11.97
N ILE A 34 12.46 9.56 -10.83
CA ILE A 34 12.54 10.21 -9.51
C ILE A 34 13.47 9.45 -8.55
N SER A 35 14.35 10.20 -7.88
CA SER A 35 15.28 9.64 -6.89
C SER A 35 14.61 9.38 -5.54
N GLN A 36 15.10 8.40 -4.79
CA GLN A 36 14.62 8.15 -3.42
C GLN A 36 14.88 9.35 -2.50
N THR A 37 15.94 10.12 -2.75
CA THR A 37 16.22 11.38 -2.05
C THR A 37 15.14 12.43 -2.27
N LEU A 38 14.60 12.54 -3.48
CA LEU A 38 13.52 13.49 -3.76
C LEU A 38 12.20 13.02 -3.14
N LEU A 39 11.89 11.72 -3.26
CA LEU A 39 10.73 11.10 -2.60
C LEU A 39 10.76 11.30 -1.08
N SER A 40 11.93 11.11 -0.44
CA SER A 40 12.06 11.27 1.01
C SER A 40 11.80 12.71 1.46
N LYS A 41 12.24 13.69 0.66
CA LYS A 41 11.98 15.11 0.92
C LYS A 41 10.50 15.46 0.76
N LYS A 42 9.85 14.98 -0.30
CA LYS A 42 8.42 15.23 -0.55
C LYS A 42 7.53 14.63 0.54
N LEU A 43 7.77 13.36 0.89
CA LEU A 43 6.99 12.63 1.88
C LEU A 43 7.40 12.92 3.34
N ARG A 44 8.49 13.67 3.57
CA ARG A 44 9.05 13.96 4.90
C ARG A 44 9.33 12.70 5.74
N ILE A 45 9.79 11.63 5.08
CA ILE A 45 10.19 10.36 5.71
C ILE A 45 11.63 10.01 5.34
N SER A 46 12.23 9.04 6.04
CA SER A 46 13.59 8.58 5.71
C SER A 46 13.65 7.89 4.33
N GLN A 47 14.81 7.91 3.69
CA GLN A 47 15.04 7.17 2.44
C GLN A 47 14.87 5.65 2.63
N SER A 48 15.20 5.11 3.81
CA SER A 48 14.96 3.70 4.13
C SER A 48 13.47 3.37 4.13
N ASN A 49 12.63 4.26 4.67
CA ASN A 49 11.17 4.12 4.66
C ASN A 49 10.62 4.22 3.22
N VAL A 50 11.07 5.18 2.42
CA VAL A 50 10.76 5.23 0.98
C VAL A 50 11.12 3.93 0.27
N SER A 51 12.34 3.42 0.49
CA SER A 51 12.82 2.18 -0.11
C SER A 51 11.95 0.97 0.25
N TYR A 52 11.52 0.89 1.51
CA TYR A 52 10.60 -0.14 1.99
C TYR A 52 9.24 -0.08 1.29
N ARG A 53 8.65 1.13 1.20
CA ARG A 53 7.37 1.38 0.53
C ARG A 53 7.42 1.05 -0.96
N LEU A 54 8.47 1.47 -1.65
CA LEU A 54 8.69 1.13 -3.05
C LEU A 54 8.77 -0.38 -3.26
N ARG A 55 9.54 -1.12 -2.44
CA ARG A 55 9.60 -2.59 -2.53
C ARG A 55 8.23 -3.22 -2.36
N ARG A 56 7.42 -2.70 -1.44
CA ARG A 56 6.05 -3.17 -1.21
C ARG A 56 5.17 -2.93 -2.43
N LEU A 57 5.11 -1.70 -2.93
CA LEU A 57 4.30 -1.38 -4.12
C LEU A 57 4.73 -2.17 -5.36
N ILE A 58 6.03 -2.49 -5.49
CA ILE A 58 6.55 -3.39 -6.54
C ILE A 58 6.05 -4.82 -6.34
N LYS A 59 6.22 -5.37 -5.13
CA LYS A 59 5.83 -6.74 -4.80
C LYS A 59 4.36 -7.02 -5.09
N TYR A 60 3.49 -6.03 -4.92
CA TYR A 60 2.05 -6.19 -5.08
C TYR A 60 1.51 -5.60 -6.39
N GLY A 61 2.39 -5.27 -7.34
CA GLY A 61 2.00 -4.92 -8.71
C GLY A 61 1.32 -3.56 -8.86
N ALA A 62 1.48 -2.65 -7.90
CA ALA A 62 1.05 -1.27 -8.06
C ALA A 62 2.02 -0.51 -8.99
N ILE A 63 3.32 -0.78 -8.85
CA ILE A 63 4.38 -0.16 -9.65
C ILE A 63 5.41 -1.20 -10.10
N GLU A 64 6.17 -0.88 -11.13
CA GLU A 64 7.33 -1.62 -11.63
C GLU A 64 8.58 -0.76 -11.48
N LYS A 65 9.72 -1.37 -11.15
CA LYS A 65 11.01 -0.69 -11.19
C LYS A 65 11.72 -1.02 -12.50
N ILE A 66 11.93 -0.01 -13.34
CA ILE A 66 12.63 -0.15 -14.62
C ILE A 66 14.15 -0.18 -14.40
N ARG A 67 14.65 0.78 -13.62
CA ARG A 67 16.06 0.88 -13.20
C ARG A 67 16.17 1.75 -11.94
N PRO A 68 17.34 1.90 -11.30
CA PRO A 68 17.47 2.79 -10.15
C PRO A 68 16.95 4.20 -10.44
N GLY A 69 16.01 4.68 -9.61
CA GLY A 69 15.39 6.00 -9.79
C GLY A 69 14.39 6.10 -10.94
N GLN A 70 13.95 4.98 -11.52
CA GLN A 70 12.92 4.97 -12.56
C GLN A 70 11.86 3.91 -12.29
N TYR A 71 10.61 4.35 -12.24
CA TYR A 71 9.45 3.51 -11.93
C TYR A 71 8.39 3.66 -13.02
N ARG A 72 7.53 2.66 -13.17
CA ARG A 72 6.32 2.70 -14.01
C ARG A 72 5.14 2.34 -13.14
N ILE A 73 4.03 3.05 -13.27
CA ILE A 73 2.78 2.69 -12.57
C ILE A 73 2.11 1.60 -13.40
N ILE A 74 1.86 0.43 -12.81
CA ILE A 74 1.18 -0.68 -13.49
C ILE A 74 -0.34 -0.52 -13.33
N SER A 75 -0.79 -0.16 -12.13
CA SER A 75 -2.20 0.09 -11.84
C SER A 75 -2.36 1.50 -11.26
N GLU A 76 -3.00 2.39 -12.02
CA GLU A 76 -3.35 3.72 -11.51
C GLU A 76 -4.47 3.66 -10.47
N ASP A 77 -5.25 2.57 -10.50
CA ASP A 77 -6.22 2.23 -9.47
C ASP A 77 -5.71 1.11 -8.56
N VAL A 78 -5.16 1.52 -7.43
CA VAL A 78 -4.69 0.61 -6.38
C VAL A 78 -5.81 -0.26 -5.80
N LYS A 79 -7.08 0.15 -5.93
CA LYS A 79 -8.24 -0.65 -5.45
C LYS A 79 -8.36 -1.99 -6.16
N HIS A 80 -7.89 -2.08 -7.40
CA HIS A 80 -7.95 -3.31 -8.21
C HIS A 80 -6.71 -4.19 -8.08
N THR A 81 -5.75 -3.80 -7.24
CA THR A 81 -4.57 -4.62 -6.92
C THR A 81 -4.81 -5.37 -5.60
N PRO A 82 -4.01 -6.39 -5.25
CA PRO A 82 -4.06 -7.00 -3.90
C PRO A 82 -3.89 -5.98 -2.76
N TYR A 83 -3.26 -4.84 -3.05
CA TYR A 83 -3.13 -3.70 -2.15
C TYR A 83 -4.48 -3.03 -1.83
N GLY A 84 -5.42 -3.06 -2.78
CA GLY A 84 -6.77 -2.51 -2.64
C GLY A 84 -7.60 -3.24 -1.60
N LEU A 85 -7.50 -4.57 -1.55
CA LEU A 85 -8.17 -5.36 -0.52
C LEU A 85 -7.66 -5.02 0.89
N VAL A 86 -6.35 -4.79 1.03
CA VAL A 86 -5.77 -4.35 2.31
C VAL A 86 -6.37 -3.00 2.74
N PHE A 87 -6.52 -2.07 1.80
CA PHE A 87 -7.14 -0.78 2.08
C PHE A 87 -8.59 -0.92 2.55
N GLN A 88 -9.38 -1.71 1.83
CA GLN A 88 -10.78 -2.01 2.18
C GLN A 88 -10.89 -2.66 3.56
N LEU A 89 -9.99 -3.61 3.87
CA LEU A 89 -9.93 -4.28 5.16
C LEU A 89 -9.62 -3.32 6.30
N ILE A 90 -8.62 -2.45 6.14
CA ILE A 90 -8.29 -1.45 7.18
C ILE A 90 -9.46 -0.49 7.40
N ALA A 91 -10.08 0.01 6.32
CA ALA A 91 -11.22 0.92 6.40
C ALA A 91 -12.45 0.27 7.05
N PHE A 92 -12.68 -1.02 6.78
CA PHE A 92 -13.73 -1.80 7.45
C PHE A 92 -13.48 -1.88 8.96
N LEU A 93 -12.26 -2.24 9.36
CA LEU A 93 -11.87 -2.45 10.75
C LEU A 93 -11.82 -1.17 11.58
N GLU A 94 -11.62 0.00 10.97
CA GLU A 94 -11.76 1.29 11.67
C GLU A 94 -13.16 1.47 12.26
N ASN A 95 -14.18 0.98 11.56
CA ASN A 95 -15.58 1.13 11.95
C ASN A 95 -16.15 -0.13 12.64
N HIS A 96 -15.45 -1.26 12.55
CA HIS A 96 -15.90 -2.57 13.05
C HIS A 96 -14.76 -3.27 13.80
N VAL A 97 -14.23 -2.59 14.83
CA VAL A 97 -13.06 -3.06 15.58
C VAL A 97 -13.26 -4.45 16.19
N ASP A 98 -14.50 -4.78 16.57
CA ASP A 98 -14.87 -6.08 17.13
C ASP A 98 -14.67 -7.25 16.13
N SER A 99 -14.70 -6.94 14.83
CA SER A 99 -14.48 -7.91 13.76
C SER A 99 -12.99 -8.19 13.50
N TYR A 100 -12.04 -7.57 14.22
CA TYR A 100 -10.60 -7.72 13.98
C TYR A 100 -10.12 -9.18 13.94
N ARG A 101 -10.65 -10.03 14.82
CA ARG A 101 -10.27 -11.46 14.89
C ARG A 101 -11.18 -12.38 14.09
N ASP A 102 -12.28 -11.86 13.56
CA ASP A 102 -13.28 -12.62 12.83
C ASP A 102 -13.05 -12.48 11.32
N LEU A 103 -12.20 -13.36 10.78
CA LEU A 103 -11.88 -13.36 9.36
C LEU A 103 -13.09 -13.71 8.49
N THR A 104 -14.05 -14.47 9.03
CA THR A 104 -15.29 -14.84 8.32
C THR A 104 -16.17 -13.60 8.17
N ALA A 105 -16.40 -12.87 9.26
CA ALA A 105 -17.17 -11.63 9.22
C ALA A 105 -16.54 -10.58 8.28
N GLN A 106 -15.21 -10.48 8.25
CA GLN A 106 -14.49 -9.62 7.30
C GLN A 106 -14.70 -10.05 5.84
N SER A 107 -14.65 -11.36 5.59
CA SER A 107 -14.86 -11.95 4.25
C SER A 107 -16.26 -11.65 3.73
N GLU A 108 -17.27 -11.86 4.58
CA GLU A 108 -18.68 -11.59 4.28
C GLU A 108 -18.93 -10.11 4.05
N ALA A 109 -18.43 -9.24 4.94
CA ALA A 109 -18.62 -7.80 4.85
C ALA A 109 -17.99 -7.18 3.60
N LEU A 110 -16.85 -7.72 3.15
CA LEU A 110 -16.12 -7.23 1.97
C LEU A 110 -16.49 -7.96 0.68
N GLY A 111 -17.31 -9.01 0.75
CA GLY A 111 -17.73 -9.77 -0.42
C GLY A 111 -16.58 -10.49 -1.15
N VAL A 112 -15.53 -10.88 -0.41
CA VAL A 112 -14.34 -11.56 -0.96
C VAL A 112 -14.18 -12.96 -0.36
N LYS A 113 -13.25 -13.76 -0.87
CA LYS A 113 -12.96 -15.08 -0.31
C LYS A 113 -12.18 -14.96 1.00
N LEU A 114 -12.38 -15.91 1.91
CA LEU A 114 -11.64 -15.98 3.17
C LEU A 114 -10.12 -16.07 2.93
N SER A 115 -9.69 -16.75 1.87
CA SER A 115 -8.28 -16.82 1.44
C SER A 115 -7.69 -15.45 1.11
N ASP A 116 -8.51 -14.53 0.62
CA ASP A 116 -8.07 -13.20 0.21
C ASP A 116 -7.92 -12.30 1.45
N ILE A 117 -8.82 -12.44 2.43
CA ILE A 117 -8.69 -11.83 3.77
C ILE A 117 -7.42 -12.32 4.48
N GLN A 118 -7.14 -13.62 4.44
CA GLN A 118 -5.91 -14.19 5.02
C GLN A 118 -4.66 -13.62 4.35
N GLN A 119 -4.66 -13.48 3.03
CA GLN A 119 -3.57 -12.85 2.29
C GLN A 119 -3.39 -11.37 2.67
N ALA A 120 -4.50 -10.62 2.81
CA ALA A 120 -4.48 -9.23 3.25
C ALA A 120 -3.89 -9.08 4.67
N TRP A 121 -4.26 -9.95 5.62
CA TRP A 121 -3.63 -9.99 6.94
C TRP A 121 -2.15 -10.37 6.89
N GLY A 122 -1.80 -11.34 6.04
CA GLY A 122 -0.41 -11.69 5.77
C GLY A 122 0.39 -10.49 5.26
N PHE A 123 -0.20 -9.66 4.40
CA PHE A 123 0.38 -8.41 3.95
C PHE A 123 0.60 -7.44 5.12
N ILE A 124 -0.44 -7.18 5.92
CA ILE A 124 -0.39 -6.18 6.99
C ILE A 124 0.69 -6.60 7.99
N ASN A 125 0.66 -7.84 8.46
CA ASN A 125 1.61 -8.35 9.45
C ASN A 125 3.07 -8.32 8.97
N ASN A 126 3.34 -8.64 7.71
CA ASN A 126 4.68 -8.55 7.14
C ASN A 126 5.10 -7.10 6.89
N SER A 127 4.15 -6.19 6.70
CA SER A 127 4.38 -4.76 6.49
C SER A 127 4.71 -3.99 7.78
N PHE A 128 4.39 -4.57 8.95
CA PHE A 128 4.60 -3.98 10.28
C PHE A 128 5.77 -4.59 11.08
N LYS A 129 6.36 -5.70 10.62
CA LYS A 129 7.44 -6.42 11.34
C LYS A 129 8.86 -5.88 11.07
N SER A 130 9.00 -4.67 10.54
CA SER A 130 10.30 -4.08 10.18
C SER A 130 10.54 -2.75 10.86
#